data_AF-A0A2P8GJK7-F1
#
_entry.id   AF-A0A2P8GJK7-F1
#
_cell.length_a   1.000
_cell.length_b   1.000
_cell.length_c   1.000
_cell.angle_alpha   90.00
_cell.angle_beta   90.00
_cell.angle_gamma   90.00
#
_symmetry.space_group_name_H-M   'P 1'
#
loop_
_entity.id
_entity.type
_entity.pdbx_description
1 polymer ?
#
loop_
_entity_poly.entity_id
_entity_poly.type
_entity_poly.pdbx_seq_one_letter_code
_entity_poly.pdbx_strand_id
1 'polypeptide(L)'
;MPSCPEKREGAFAMTYKKRIAALATAAWACYGVSAHDASGQDAYSWSNLPKIQQPVFRKDTVRITAFGALPDGHTLNTKAINQAIESCSKKGGGVVLVPAGLWITGPVVLKSNVNLHLQEGSLLLFTTDKSQYAITEGFYEGKAAARNESPISGKNLENVAITGKGIVDGNGDVWRAVNKNQLTEPQWKEKIESGGVLKDDGKVWYPSEQFKKASVENKSMLLTGGKKPADFADIKDFLRPNLVVFNNCKKVLLEGVTFQNSAAWCLHPLMVQDLTIRNVRVKNPEYAHNGDGMDIESCKNFLIEGCVLDVGDDAICIKSGKDEEGRKRGIPTENGIIRNNIVYQGHGGFVVGSEMSGGARNIFVEQCTFMGTDKGLRFKSVRGRGGVVEKIYARNINMKDIKQEAIFFDLYYFVKFATDGERDMRPVVNEGTPVFKDMIFENIVCNGATKGVFVRGLPEMPVRNIRMENMVLSAETGVELTDADKISFKNVKLITKHSKPVILADNATNISIDGLQYNDHAETLISVTGERSQNISIAHTDASKAKKIKEFSKGAQDKSLVIHEGK
;
A
#
# COMPACT_ATOMS: atom_id res chain seq x y z
N MET A 1 14.04 -25.01 64.58
CA MET A 1 13.80 -24.30 65.85
C MET A 1 14.32 -22.88 65.69
N PRO A 2 13.64 -21.86 66.26
CA PRO A 2 12.31 -21.32 65.96
C PRO A 2 12.49 -19.84 65.44
N SER A 3 11.51 -18.98 65.13
CA SER A 3 10.17 -18.74 65.68
C SER A 3 9.39 -17.77 64.78
N CYS A 4 8.11 -18.05 64.56
CA CYS A 4 7.03 -17.09 64.24
C CYS A 4 6.77 -16.18 65.48
N PRO A 5 6.05 -15.04 65.38
CA PRO A 5 4.59 -15.13 65.49
C PRO A 5 3.75 -14.08 64.71
N GLU A 6 2.48 -14.46 64.52
CA GLU A 6 1.31 -13.71 64.05
C GLU A 6 0.76 -12.67 65.08
N LYS A 7 -0.16 -11.81 64.60
CA LYS A 7 -1.42 -11.31 65.26
C LYS A 7 -2.18 -10.43 64.21
N ARG A 8 -3.40 -10.70 63.70
CA ARG A 8 -4.78 -10.69 64.28
C ARG A 8 -5.05 -9.44 65.13
N GLU A 9 -6.19 -8.74 65.14
CA GLU A 9 -7.55 -8.82 64.58
C GLU A 9 -8.21 -7.45 64.93
N GLY A 10 -9.34 -7.07 64.30
CA GLY A 10 -10.13 -5.93 64.78
C GLY A 10 -11.30 -5.53 63.88
N ALA A 11 -12.43 -6.23 64.03
CA ALA A 11 -13.72 -5.88 63.46
C ALA A 11 -14.55 -5.02 64.44
N PHE A 12 -15.38 -4.12 63.94
CA PHE A 12 -16.61 -3.69 64.62
C PHE A 12 -17.73 -3.47 63.60
N ALA A 13 -18.88 -4.08 63.87
CA ALA A 13 -20.11 -4.08 63.07
C ALA A 13 -21.22 -3.34 63.83
N MET A 14 -22.23 -2.83 63.09
CA MET A 14 -23.68 -2.70 63.45
C MET A 14 -24.34 -1.56 62.64
N THR A 15 -25.58 -1.57 62.12
CA THR A 15 -26.66 -2.56 61.90
C THR A 15 -27.73 -1.85 61.05
N TYR A 16 -28.30 -2.55 60.07
CA TYR A 16 -29.70 -2.59 59.59
C TYR A 16 -30.64 -1.37 59.64
N LYS A 17 -31.29 -1.08 58.48
CA LYS A 17 -32.76 -1.02 58.36
C LYS A 17 -33.24 -1.38 56.93
N LYS A 18 -34.21 -2.30 56.86
CA LYS A 18 -34.90 -2.84 55.67
C LYS A 18 -35.94 -1.86 55.11
N ARG A 19 -36.25 -1.91 53.80
CA ARG A 19 -37.54 -2.39 53.24
C ARG A 19 -37.66 -2.24 51.71
N ILE A 20 -37.96 -3.38 51.06
CA ILE A 20 -39.02 -3.65 50.05
C ILE A 20 -38.90 -3.06 48.62
N ALA A 21 -38.64 -4.00 47.70
CA ALA A 21 -39.22 -4.26 46.37
C ALA A 21 -39.53 -3.12 45.38
N ALA A 22 -38.91 -3.22 44.19
CA ALA A 22 -39.63 -3.27 42.91
C ALA A 22 -38.69 -3.80 41.81
N LEU A 23 -39.08 -4.93 41.21
CA LEU A 23 -38.56 -5.41 39.93
C LEU A 23 -39.05 -4.45 38.84
N ALA A 24 -38.11 -3.82 38.13
CA ALA A 24 -38.39 -3.16 36.86
C ALA A 24 -37.33 -3.58 35.85
N THR A 25 -37.77 -4.39 34.89
CA THR A 25 -37.10 -4.72 33.64
C THR A 25 -36.80 -3.43 32.86
N ALA A 26 -35.56 -2.97 32.90
CA ALA A 26 -35.08 -1.93 31.99
C ALA A 26 -34.37 -2.61 30.81
N ALA A 27 -35.14 -2.81 29.73
CA ALA A 27 -34.59 -3.06 28.41
C ALA A 27 -33.65 -1.90 28.05
N TRP A 28 -32.35 -2.18 27.94
CA TRP A 28 -31.42 -1.26 27.31
C TRP A 28 -31.71 -1.28 25.81
N ALA A 29 -32.58 -0.36 25.40
CA ALA A 29 -32.66 0.07 24.02
C ALA A 29 -31.29 0.63 23.62
N CYS A 30 -30.58 -0.11 22.76
CA CYS A 30 -29.47 0.42 22.00
C CYS A 30 -29.99 1.60 21.17
N TYR A 31 -29.86 2.82 21.71
CA TYR A 31 -29.87 4.00 20.88
C TYR A 31 -28.64 3.92 19.99
N GLY A 32 -28.87 3.45 18.76
CA GLY A 32 -27.98 3.69 17.65
C GLY A 32 -27.87 5.21 17.49
N VAL A 33 -26.82 5.78 18.07
CA VAL A 33 -26.32 7.07 17.60
C VAL A 33 -25.70 6.79 16.25
N SER A 34 -26.54 6.81 15.22
CA SER A 34 -26.09 7.15 13.89
C SER A 34 -25.40 8.50 14.03
N ALA A 35 -24.07 8.50 13.95
CA ALA A 35 -23.34 9.70 13.64
C ALA A 35 -23.85 10.16 12.27
N HIS A 36 -24.79 11.10 12.32
CA HIS A 36 -25.15 11.92 11.18
C HIS A 36 -23.90 12.70 10.83
N ASP A 37 -23.15 12.22 9.83
CA ASP A 37 -22.16 13.03 9.14
C ASP A 37 -22.89 14.19 8.47
N ALA A 38 -22.92 15.31 9.17
CA ALA A 38 -23.34 16.60 8.67
C ALA A 38 -22.23 17.17 7.77
N SER A 39 -22.20 16.73 6.51
CA SER A 39 -21.72 17.55 5.41
C SER A 39 -22.59 17.25 4.19
N GLY A 40 -23.39 18.22 3.75
CA GLY A 40 -24.25 18.12 2.56
C GLY A 40 -23.47 18.07 1.24
N GLN A 41 -22.44 17.24 1.15
CA GLN A 41 -21.82 16.84 -0.11
C GLN A 41 -22.46 15.55 -0.57
N ASP A 42 -22.94 15.52 -1.82
CA ASP A 42 -23.38 14.28 -2.46
C ASP A 42 -22.27 13.22 -2.37
N ALA A 43 -22.66 11.97 -2.13
CA ALA A 43 -21.70 10.86 -2.06
C ALA A 43 -20.86 10.80 -3.36
N TYR A 44 -19.56 10.53 -3.22
CA TYR A 44 -18.69 10.39 -4.39
C TYR A 44 -19.11 9.20 -5.24
N SER A 45 -19.04 9.38 -6.55
CA SER A 45 -19.36 8.38 -7.57
C SER A 45 -18.62 8.71 -8.87
N TRP A 46 -18.71 7.85 -9.87
CA TRP A 46 -18.11 8.13 -11.19
C TRP A 46 -18.64 9.42 -11.85
N SER A 47 -19.84 9.89 -11.49
CA SER A 47 -20.40 11.17 -11.97
C SER A 47 -20.14 12.35 -11.03
N ASN A 48 -19.62 12.09 -9.83
CA ASN A 48 -19.26 13.10 -8.84
C ASN A 48 -17.94 12.68 -8.19
N LEU A 49 -16.82 12.96 -8.87
CA LEU A 49 -15.48 12.62 -8.40
C LEU A 49 -14.92 13.68 -7.43
N PRO A 50 -13.95 13.31 -6.57
CA PRO A 50 -13.21 14.27 -5.75
C PRO A 50 -12.63 15.45 -6.53
N LYS A 51 -12.58 16.62 -5.88
CA LYS A 51 -11.93 17.82 -6.43
C LYS A 51 -10.59 18.05 -5.75
N ILE A 52 -9.55 18.23 -6.55
CA ILE A 52 -8.16 18.40 -6.10
C ILE A 52 -7.71 19.82 -6.44
N GLN A 53 -7.30 20.60 -5.45
CA GLN A 53 -6.76 21.93 -5.68
C GLN A 53 -5.34 21.86 -6.24
N GLN A 54 -5.02 22.73 -7.20
CA GLN A 54 -3.67 22.84 -7.75
C GLN A 54 -2.89 23.96 -7.05
N PRO A 55 -1.57 23.83 -6.88
CA PRO A 55 -0.73 24.96 -6.48
C PRO A 55 -0.68 26.01 -7.59
N VAL A 56 -0.53 27.27 -7.20
CA VAL A 56 -0.33 28.40 -8.11
C VAL A 56 0.99 29.08 -7.76
N PHE A 57 1.81 29.31 -8.78
CA PHE A 57 3.13 29.90 -8.62
C PHE A 57 3.22 31.24 -9.32
N ARG A 58 4.06 32.13 -8.76
CA ARG A 58 4.53 33.31 -9.47
C ARG A 58 5.37 32.90 -10.68
N LYS A 59 5.40 33.74 -11.70
CA LYS A 59 6.20 33.50 -12.93
C LYS A 59 7.69 33.83 -12.75
N ASP A 60 8.06 34.49 -11.65
CA ASP A 60 9.44 34.80 -11.31
C ASP A 60 10.30 33.53 -11.31
N THR A 61 11.46 33.59 -11.96
CA THR A 61 12.36 32.45 -12.10
C THR A 61 13.72 32.75 -11.49
N VAL A 62 14.17 31.85 -10.60
CA VAL A 62 15.47 31.88 -9.93
C VAL A 62 16.29 30.70 -10.43
N ARG A 63 17.41 30.96 -11.13
CA ARG A 63 18.30 29.90 -11.64
C ARG A 63 19.28 29.48 -10.55
N ILE A 64 19.52 28.18 -10.38
CA ILE A 64 20.52 27.68 -9.42
C ILE A 64 21.95 28.15 -9.74
N THR A 65 22.26 28.43 -11.01
CA THR A 65 23.56 28.95 -11.45
C THR A 65 23.84 30.36 -10.93
N ALA A 66 22.81 31.15 -10.63
CA ALA A 66 22.97 32.46 -9.99
C ALA A 66 23.48 32.36 -8.54
N PHE A 67 23.47 31.16 -7.96
CA PHE A 67 23.96 30.84 -6.61
C PHE A 67 25.27 30.04 -6.66
N GLY A 68 25.92 29.97 -7.83
CA GLY A 68 27.20 29.28 -8.02
C GLY A 68 27.10 27.78 -8.26
N ALA A 69 25.93 27.24 -8.59
CA ALA A 69 25.82 25.84 -9.01
C ALA A 69 26.55 25.60 -10.34
N LEU A 70 27.26 24.47 -10.46
CA LEU A 70 28.01 24.04 -11.65
C LEU A 70 27.53 22.66 -12.14
N PRO A 71 27.23 22.49 -13.45
CA PRO A 71 26.75 21.24 -14.04
C PRO A 71 27.89 20.30 -14.51
N ASP A 72 29.00 20.28 -13.80
CA ASP A 72 30.24 19.59 -14.20
C ASP A 72 30.27 18.10 -13.80
N GLY A 73 29.22 17.60 -13.13
CA GLY A 73 29.17 16.23 -12.62
C GLY A 73 30.08 15.93 -11.44
N HIS A 74 30.73 16.94 -10.85
CA HIS A 74 31.67 16.77 -9.74
C HIS A 74 31.37 17.71 -8.57
N THR A 75 30.97 18.94 -8.86
CA THR A 75 30.68 19.97 -7.85
C THR A 75 29.43 19.59 -7.06
N LEU A 76 29.55 19.60 -5.72
CA LEU A 76 28.42 19.39 -4.83
C LEU A 76 27.57 20.66 -4.72
N ASN A 77 26.42 20.67 -5.41
CA ASN A 77 25.56 21.84 -5.59
C ASN A 77 24.55 22.08 -4.45
N THR A 78 24.59 21.28 -3.38
CA THR A 78 23.60 21.28 -2.28
C THR A 78 23.32 22.68 -1.75
N LYS A 79 24.39 23.44 -1.47
CA LYS A 79 24.27 24.79 -0.91
C LYS A 79 23.61 25.76 -1.89
N ALA A 80 24.06 25.76 -3.15
CA ALA A 80 23.53 26.66 -4.18
C ALA A 80 22.04 26.41 -4.46
N ILE A 81 21.65 25.14 -4.57
CA ILE A 81 20.25 24.73 -4.80
C ILE A 81 19.35 25.17 -3.64
N ASN A 82 19.72 24.84 -2.40
CA ASN A 82 18.93 25.21 -1.22
C ASN A 82 18.87 26.73 -1.02
N GLN A 83 19.94 27.47 -1.32
CA GLN A 83 19.92 28.93 -1.29
C GLN A 83 19.00 29.55 -2.36
N ALA A 84 18.95 28.97 -3.56
CA ALA A 84 18.01 29.40 -4.60
C ALA A 84 16.55 29.20 -4.17
N ILE A 85 16.24 28.05 -3.57
CA ILE A 85 14.91 27.73 -3.02
C ILE A 85 14.52 28.70 -1.91
N GLU A 86 15.40 28.91 -0.94
CA GLU A 86 15.16 29.81 0.19
C GLU A 86 14.95 31.26 -0.30
N SER A 87 15.77 31.72 -1.25
CA SER A 87 15.64 33.05 -1.85
C SER A 87 14.34 33.22 -2.63
N CYS A 88 13.93 32.21 -3.41
CA CYS A 88 12.67 32.19 -4.13
C CYS A 88 11.47 32.29 -3.18
N SER A 89 11.45 31.45 -2.13
CA SER A 89 10.38 31.45 -1.13
C SER A 89 10.29 32.80 -0.39
N LYS A 90 11.42 33.36 0.07
CA LYS A 90 11.47 34.67 0.75
C LYS A 90 10.95 35.83 -0.10
N LYS A 91 11.02 35.73 -1.42
CA LYS A 91 10.48 36.72 -2.38
C LYS A 91 9.01 36.51 -2.72
N GLY A 92 8.32 35.60 -2.01
CA GLY A 92 6.91 35.29 -2.22
C GLY A 92 6.67 34.12 -3.18
N GLY A 93 7.70 33.36 -3.53
CA GLY A 93 7.61 32.15 -4.36
C GLY A 93 7.84 32.39 -5.84
N GLY A 94 7.76 31.29 -6.60
CA GLY A 94 8.06 31.25 -8.03
C GLY A 94 8.72 29.95 -8.44
N VAL A 95 9.49 30.00 -9.52
CA VAL A 95 10.17 28.85 -10.11
C VAL A 95 11.64 28.88 -9.74
N VAL A 96 12.15 27.79 -9.19
CA VAL A 96 13.60 27.52 -9.09
C VAL A 96 13.98 26.63 -10.26
N LEU A 97 14.74 27.16 -11.21
CA LEU A 97 15.12 26.44 -12.42
C LEU A 97 16.44 25.69 -12.21
N VAL A 98 16.41 24.38 -12.44
CA VAL A 98 17.55 23.51 -12.67
C VAL A 98 17.71 23.35 -14.19
N PRO A 99 18.68 24.04 -14.84
CA PRO A 99 18.88 23.95 -16.28
C PRO A 99 19.36 22.55 -16.71
N ALA A 100 19.40 22.31 -18.03
CA ALA A 100 20.07 21.13 -18.58
C ALA A 100 21.52 21.02 -18.08
N GLY A 101 21.98 19.80 -17.77
CA GLY A 101 23.29 19.55 -17.16
C GLY A 101 23.25 18.45 -16.11
N LEU A 102 24.43 18.00 -15.66
CA LEU A 102 24.60 17.00 -14.61
C LEU A 102 24.94 17.69 -13.28
N TRP A 103 24.01 17.64 -12.33
CA TRP A 103 24.09 18.37 -11.06
C TRP A 103 24.20 17.39 -9.89
N ILE A 104 25.40 17.26 -9.32
CA ILE A 104 25.57 16.49 -8.08
C ILE A 104 25.02 17.29 -6.91
N THR A 105 24.24 16.65 -6.03
CA THR A 105 23.72 17.29 -4.82
C THR A 105 23.60 16.28 -3.66
N GLY A 106 23.66 16.79 -2.43
CA GLY A 106 23.09 16.15 -1.25
C GLY A 106 21.63 16.57 -1.09
N PRO A 107 21.05 16.46 0.13
CA PRO A 107 19.65 16.77 0.39
C PRO A 107 19.17 18.15 -0.09
N VAL A 108 17.99 18.18 -0.70
CA VAL A 108 17.27 19.36 -1.18
C VAL A 108 15.99 19.54 -0.37
N VAL A 109 15.89 20.63 0.38
CA VAL A 109 14.75 20.92 1.26
C VAL A 109 13.87 21.99 0.63
N LEU A 110 12.67 21.61 0.16
CA LEU A 110 11.73 22.56 -0.43
C LEU A 110 11.11 23.51 0.60
N LYS A 111 10.53 24.60 0.09
CA LYS A 111 9.86 25.65 0.85
C LYS A 111 8.51 25.98 0.20
N SER A 112 7.61 26.59 0.97
CA SER A 112 6.30 27.00 0.46
C SER A 112 6.42 27.97 -0.72
N ASN A 113 5.47 27.87 -1.64
CA ASN A 113 5.35 28.67 -2.86
C ASN A 113 6.49 28.47 -3.89
N VAL A 114 7.25 27.38 -3.79
CA VAL A 114 8.35 27.08 -4.72
C VAL A 114 7.99 25.91 -5.65
N ASN A 115 8.20 26.14 -6.94
CA ASN A 115 8.26 25.09 -7.96
C ASN A 115 9.72 24.81 -8.34
N LEU A 116 10.26 23.67 -7.94
CA LEU A 116 11.57 23.20 -8.43
C LEU A 116 11.38 22.62 -9.85
N HIS A 117 11.78 23.38 -10.86
CA HIS A 117 11.61 23.00 -12.25
C HIS A 117 12.90 22.41 -12.83
N LEU A 118 12.86 21.12 -13.17
CA LEU A 118 13.93 20.38 -13.81
C LEU A 118 13.76 20.43 -15.34
N GLN A 119 14.58 21.24 -15.99
CA GLN A 119 14.55 21.40 -17.44
C GLN A 119 14.83 20.07 -18.14
N GLU A 120 14.26 19.87 -19.32
CA GLU A 120 14.64 18.76 -20.20
C GLU A 120 16.17 18.72 -20.40
N GLY A 121 16.77 17.54 -20.21
CA GLY A 121 18.22 17.35 -20.22
C GLY A 121 18.94 17.65 -18.90
N SER A 122 18.22 18.00 -17.81
CA SER A 122 18.82 18.08 -16.48
C SER A 122 18.83 16.71 -15.80
N LEU A 123 19.96 16.31 -15.23
CA LEU A 123 20.10 15.18 -14.32
C LEU A 123 20.52 15.71 -12.95
N LEU A 124 19.57 15.69 -12.00
CA LEU A 124 19.83 15.95 -10.59
C LEU A 124 20.20 14.62 -9.93
N LEU A 125 21.50 14.41 -9.72
CA LEU A 125 22.06 13.17 -9.22
C LEU A 125 22.46 13.33 -7.74
N PHE A 126 21.90 12.48 -6.89
CA PHE A 126 22.21 12.48 -5.48
C PHE A 126 23.56 11.80 -5.18
N THR A 127 24.34 12.41 -4.29
CA THR A 127 25.68 11.91 -3.92
C THR A 127 25.61 10.58 -3.20
N THR A 128 26.61 9.72 -3.44
CA THR A 128 26.81 8.46 -2.70
C THR A 128 27.46 8.68 -1.34
N ASP A 129 27.97 9.89 -1.06
CA ASP A 129 28.53 10.24 0.25
C ASP A 129 27.43 10.28 1.31
N LYS A 130 27.33 9.18 2.06
CA LYS A 130 26.33 9.00 3.13
C LYS A 130 26.47 10.01 4.26
N SER A 131 27.61 10.69 4.39
CA SER A 131 27.81 11.74 5.41
C SER A 131 27.00 13.00 5.13
N GLN A 132 26.56 13.22 3.88
CA GLN A 132 25.73 14.36 3.48
C GLN A 132 24.27 14.23 3.96
N TYR A 133 23.84 13.04 4.40
CA TYR A 133 22.47 12.77 4.83
C TYR A 133 22.45 12.68 6.34
N ALA A 134 21.81 13.61 7.05
CA ALA A 134 21.70 13.53 8.50
C ALA A 134 20.82 12.34 8.94
N ILE A 135 21.02 11.78 10.14
CA ILE A 135 20.02 10.87 10.72
C ILE A 135 18.95 11.74 11.36
N THR A 136 17.72 11.65 10.85
CA THR A 136 16.57 12.44 11.28
C THR A 136 15.44 11.53 11.76
N GLU A 137 14.48 12.12 12.46
CA GLU A 137 13.18 11.49 12.65
C GLU A 137 12.41 11.48 11.32
N GLY A 138 11.93 10.32 10.94
CA GLY A 138 11.09 10.10 9.76
C GLY A 138 10.06 9.02 10.01
N PHE A 139 9.50 8.49 8.94
CA PHE A 139 8.52 7.41 8.99
C PHE A 139 9.03 6.21 8.19
N TYR A 140 8.88 5.01 8.75
CA TYR A 140 9.15 3.75 8.06
C TYR A 140 7.96 2.81 8.27
N GLU A 141 7.38 2.34 7.16
CA GLU A 141 6.19 1.47 7.19
C GLU A 141 5.11 1.97 8.16
N GLY A 142 4.76 3.25 8.06
CA GLY A 142 3.69 3.85 8.85
C GLY A 142 3.96 4.08 10.33
N LYS A 143 5.21 3.97 10.80
CA LYS A 143 5.63 4.27 12.19
C LYS A 143 6.80 5.24 12.25
N ALA A 144 6.90 6.01 13.34
CA ALA A 144 8.06 6.86 13.59
C ALA A 144 9.37 6.05 13.68
N ALA A 145 10.39 6.49 12.94
CA ALA A 145 11.67 5.78 12.81
C ALA A 145 12.85 6.73 12.59
N ALA A 146 14.05 6.30 13.00
CA ALA A 146 15.29 6.95 12.60
C ALA A 146 15.58 6.63 11.13
N ARG A 147 15.83 7.65 10.32
CA ARG A 147 16.10 7.54 8.88
C ARG A 147 17.26 8.44 8.48
N ASN A 148 18.00 8.10 7.44
CA ASN A 148 18.77 9.12 6.75
C ASN A 148 17.81 10.12 6.11
N GLU A 149 18.19 11.40 6.13
CA GLU A 149 17.46 12.49 5.50
C GLU A 149 17.14 12.14 4.04
N SER A 150 15.91 12.42 3.63
CA SER A 150 15.50 12.18 2.25
C SER A 150 16.24 13.10 1.28
N PRO A 151 16.74 12.57 0.14
CA PRO A 151 17.27 13.37 -0.95
C PRO A 151 16.44 14.61 -1.29
N ILE A 152 15.12 14.49 -1.36
CA ILE A 152 14.20 15.63 -1.45
C ILE A 152 13.19 15.57 -0.32
N SER A 153 13.02 16.68 0.41
CA SER A 153 12.06 16.74 1.51
C SER A 153 11.31 18.07 1.58
N GLY A 154 10.13 18.02 2.21
CA GLY A 154 9.35 19.18 2.61
C GLY A 154 8.41 18.83 3.75
N LYS A 155 8.33 19.69 4.78
CA LYS A 155 7.47 19.49 5.94
C LYS A 155 6.66 20.75 6.23
N ASN A 156 5.36 20.62 6.46
CA ASN A 156 4.45 21.73 6.77
C ASN A 156 4.45 22.85 5.70
N LEU A 157 4.44 22.47 4.42
CA LEU A 157 4.52 23.42 3.30
C LEU A 157 3.18 23.60 2.60
N GLU A 158 2.97 24.76 1.97
CA GLU A 158 1.84 25.00 1.07
C GLU A 158 2.33 25.49 -0.30
N ASN A 159 1.64 25.07 -1.37
CA ASN A 159 1.95 25.41 -2.76
C ASN A 159 3.37 24.99 -3.14
N VAL A 160 3.61 23.69 -3.31
CA VAL A 160 4.95 23.16 -3.61
C VAL A 160 4.90 22.29 -4.85
N ALA A 161 5.90 22.43 -5.72
CA ALA A 161 5.97 21.57 -6.89
C ALA A 161 7.37 21.12 -7.26
N ILE A 162 7.43 19.98 -7.93
CA ILE A 162 8.60 19.51 -8.69
C ILE A 162 8.09 19.22 -10.10
N THR A 163 8.54 20.01 -11.08
CA THR A 163 8.00 19.95 -12.45
C THR A 163 9.10 19.86 -13.50
N GLY A 164 8.72 19.57 -14.73
CA GLY A 164 9.60 19.62 -15.89
C GLY A 164 9.80 18.25 -16.52
N LYS A 165 10.93 18.03 -17.19
CA LYS A 165 11.23 16.79 -17.92
C LYS A 165 12.63 16.24 -17.61
N GLY A 166 13.29 16.79 -16.61
CA GLY A 166 14.56 16.26 -16.13
C GLY A 166 14.42 14.96 -15.35
N ILE A 167 15.56 14.47 -14.88
CA ILE A 167 15.70 13.24 -14.10
C ILE A 167 16.17 13.59 -12.70
N VAL A 168 15.52 13.00 -11.70
CA VAL A 168 15.98 12.92 -10.32
C VAL A 168 16.46 11.49 -10.07
N ASP A 169 17.75 11.31 -9.84
CA ASP A 169 18.35 10.01 -9.57
C ASP A 169 18.87 9.93 -8.13
N GLY A 170 18.28 9.04 -7.33
CA GLY A 170 18.60 8.87 -5.90
C GLY A 170 19.95 8.23 -5.61
N ASN A 171 20.62 7.69 -6.63
CA ASN A 171 21.85 6.92 -6.50
C ASN A 171 21.75 5.79 -5.45
N GLY A 172 20.57 5.16 -5.39
CA GLY A 172 20.14 4.30 -4.29
C GLY A 172 20.92 2.99 -4.17
N ASP A 173 21.71 2.60 -5.17
CA ASP A 173 22.38 1.31 -5.21
C ASP A 173 23.40 1.11 -4.09
N VAL A 174 24.05 2.21 -3.66
CA VAL A 174 25.00 2.20 -2.52
C VAL A 174 24.33 1.99 -1.16
N TRP A 175 23.00 1.92 -1.13
CA TRP A 175 22.21 1.76 0.08
C TRP A 175 21.56 0.38 0.20
N ARG A 176 21.41 -0.39 -0.88
CA ARG A 176 20.57 -1.59 -0.93
C ARG A 176 21.39 -2.86 -0.76
N ALA A 177 20.88 -3.80 0.05
CA ALA A 177 21.36 -5.17 0.01
C ALA A 177 20.94 -5.84 -1.31
N VAL A 178 21.69 -6.84 -1.76
CA VAL A 178 21.39 -7.60 -2.98
C VAL A 178 21.58 -9.08 -2.72
N ASN A 179 20.57 -9.89 -3.05
CA ASN A 179 20.68 -11.34 -3.01
C ASN A 179 21.32 -11.86 -4.29
N LYS A 180 22.17 -12.88 -4.17
CA LYS A 180 22.88 -13.47 -5.31
C LYS A 180 21.93 -13.90 -6.42
N ASN A 181 20.77 -14.46 -6.09
CA ASN A 181 19.78 -14.94 -7.07
C ASN A 181 19.04 -13.84 -7.83
N GLN A 182 19.21 -12.57 -7.44
CA GLN A 182 18.65 -11.42 -8.15
C GLN A 182 19.57 -10.95 -9.30
N LEU A 183 20.80 -11.45 -9.36
CA LEU A 183 21.80 -11.08 -10.34
C LEU A 183 22.25 -12.30 -11.14
N THR A 184 22.66 -12.08 -12.39
CA THR A 184 23.44 -13.08 -13.14
C THR A 184 24.82 -13.25 -12.50
N GLU A 185 25.50 -14.37 -12.74
CA GLU A 185 26.84 -14.60 -12.17
C GLU A 185 27.85 -13.48 -12.50
N PRO A 186 27.92 -12.92 -13.74
CA PRO A 186 28.78 -11.77 -14.02
C PRO A 186 28.41 -10.52 -13.20
N GLN A 187 27.11 -10.20 -13.09
CA GLN A 187 26.64 -9.06 -12.31
C GLN A 187 26.93 -9.24 -10.81
N TRP A 188 26.79 -10.47 -10.29
CA TRP A 188 27.13 -10.78 -8.91
C TRP A 188 28.61 -10.60 -8.62
N LYS A 189 29.48 -11.04 -9.56
CA LYS A 189 30.93 -10.84 -9.46
C LYS A 189 31.28 -9.34 -9.44
N GLU A 190 30.73 -8.56 -10.37
CA GLU A 190 30.90 -7.10 -10.40
C GLU A 190 30.43 -6.43 -9.11
N LYS A 191 29.29 -6.90 -8.56
CA LYS A 191 28.75 -6.37 -7.31
C LYS A 191 29.69 -6.61 -6.12
N ILE A 192 30.31 -7.78 -6.02
CA ILE A 192 31.33 -8.06 -4.99
C ILE A 192 32.57 -7.19 -5.20
N GLU A 193 33.02 -7.03 -6.44
CA GLU A 193 34.19 -6.20 -6.78
C GLU A 193 33.96 -4.71 -6.52
N SER A 194 32.71 -4.26 -6.51
CA SER A 194 32.32 -2.88 -6.15
C SER A 194 32.53 -2.50 -4.67
N GLY A 195 32.92 -3.46 -3.83
CA GLY A 195 33.12 -3.28 -2.39
C GLY A 195 31.99 -3.93 -1.57
N GLY A 196 31.66 -3.36 -0.41
CA GLY A 196 30.66 -3.91 0.50
C GLY A 196 31.13 -5.20 1.20
N VAL A 197 30.18 -5.93 1.79
CA VAL A 197 30.46 -7.15 2.58
C VAL A 197 29.42 -8.22 2.36
N LEU A 198 29.83 -9.49 2.42
CA LEU A 198 28.93 -10.63 2.29
C LEU A 198 28.38 -11.07 3.64
N LYS A 199 27.14 -11.56 3.62
CA LYS A 199 26.62 -12.44 4.67
C LYS A 199 27.48 -13.71 4.74
N ASP A 200 27.51 -14.35 5.91
CA ASP A 200 28.38 -15.52 6.17
C ASP A 200 28.09 -16.72 5.25
N ASP A 201 26.86 -16.84 4.73
CA ASP A 201 26.49 -17.87 3.75
C ASP A 201 26.85 -17.52 2.29
N GLY A 202 27.40 -16.32 2.05
CA GLY A 202 27.78 -15.82 0.73
C GLY A 202 26.60 -15.51 -0.20
N LYS A 203 25.35 -15.56 0.29
CA LYS A 203 24.15 -15.42 -0.57
C LYS A 203 23.60 -14.00 -0.65
N VAL A 204 24.03 -13.12 0.25
CA VAL A 204 23.57 -11.72 0.32
C VAL A 204 24.76 -10.80 0.43
N TRP A 205 24.78 -9.79 -0.44
CA TRP A 205 25.72 -8.68 -0.41
C TRP A 205 25.08 -7.50 0.33
N TYR A 206 25.86 -6.87 1.19
CA TYR A 206 25.47 -5.69 1.94
C TYR A 206 26.40 -4.52 1.61
N PRO A 207 25.88 -3.28 1.60
CA PRO A 207 26.67 -2.11 1.27
C PRO A 207 27.73 -1.73 2.32
N SER A 208 27.62 -2.24 3.55
CA SER A 208 28.60 -2.02 4.62
C SER A 208 28.44 -3.00 5.79
N GLU A 209 29.45 -3.06 6.66
CA GLU A 209 29.38 -3.82 7.92
C GLU A 209 28.27 -3.34 8.85
N GLN A 210 28.01 -2.02 8.91
CA GLN A 210 26.89 -1.49 9.69
C GLN A 210 25.55 -2.05 9.20
N PHE A 211 25.37 -2.12 7.88
CA PHE A 211 24.18 -2.71 7.29
C PHE A 211 24.09 -4.20 7.62
N LYS A 212 25.16 -4.98 7.39
CA LYS A 212 25.21 -6.41 7.69
C LYS A 212 24.83 -6.67 9.14
N LYS A 213 25.48 -5.97 10.08
CA LYS A 213 25.23 -6.10 11.52
C LYS A 213 23.76 -5.83 11.85
N ALA A 214 23.23 -4.69 11.40
CA ALA A 214 21.83 -4.33 11.66
C ALA A 214 20.85 -5.36 11.09
N SER A 215 21.11 -5.84 9.87
CA SER A 215 20.26 -6.83 9.20
C SER A 215 20.32 -8.20 9.87
N VAL A 216 21.49 -8.68 10.26
CA VAL A 216 21.68 -10.01 10.88
C VAL A 216 21.17 -10.03 12.31
N GLU A 217 21.40 -8.96 13.08
CA GLU A 217 20.91 -8.82 14.45
C GLU A 217 19.42 -8.41 14.52
N ASN A 218 18.76 -8.24 13.37
CA ASN A 218 17.37 -7.78 13.26
C ASN A 218 17.10 -6.49 14.06
N LYS A 219 18.02 -5.53 13.96
CA LYS A 219 17.93 -4.26 14.68
C LYS A 219 16.72 -3.46 14.21
N SER A 220 15.92 -3.00 15.17
CA SER A 220 14.82 -2.07 14.91
C SER A 220 15.36 -0.67 14.61
N MET A 221 14.66 0.05 13.73
CA MET A 221 14.85 1.47 13.45
C MET A 221 13.77 2.36 14.07
N LEU A 222 12.81 1.78 14.80
CA LEU A 222 11.67 2.51 15.35
C LEU A 222 12.08 3.39 16.54
N LEU A 223 11.53 4.61 16.58
CA LEU A 223 11.74 5.57 17.67
C LEU A 223 10.82 5.26 18.85
N THR A 224 11.09 4.14 19.52
CA THR A 224 10.34 3.67 20.70
C THR A 224 11.16 3.82 21.98
N GLY A 225 10.50 3.93 23.13
CA GLY A 225 11.16 3.91 24.44
C GLY A 225 12.06 5.13 24.71
N GLY A 226 11.74 6.28 24.11
CA GLY A 226 12.50 7.53 24.30
C GLY A 226 13.78 7.65 23.47
N LYS A 227 14.06 6.66 22.59
CA LYS A 227 15.20 6.73 21.66
C LYS A 227 15.09 7.93 20.72
N LYS A 228 16.23 8.52 20.40
CA LYS A 228 16.40 9.65 19.49
C LYS A 228 17.14 9.21 18.22
N PRO A 229 17.03 9.94 17.10
CA PRO A 229 17.73 9.61 15.86
C PRO A 229 19.25 9.37 16.03
N ALA A 230 19.91 10.12 16.92
CA ALA A 230 21.34 9.97 17.20
C ALA A 230 21.71 8.59 17.80
N ASP A 231 20.77 7.90 18.46
CA ASP A 231 21.00 6.59 19.08
C ASP A 231 21.15 5.45 18.05
N PHE A 232 20.95 5.75 16.76
CA PHE A 232 21.04 4.78 15.65
C PHE A 232 22.27 5.01 14.76
N ALA A 233 23.24 5.81 15.22
CA ALA A 233 24.44 6.13 14.46
C ALA A 233 25.26 4.89 14.06
N ASP A 234 25.22 3.82 14.86
CA ASP A 234 25.96 2.57 14.60
C ASP A 234 25.34 1.70 13.50
N ILE A 235 24.12 2.05 13.03
CA ILE A 235 23.42 1.38 11.94
C ILE A 235 23.02 2.33 10.82
N LYS A 236 23.66 3.49 10.71
CA LYS A 236 23.32 4.57 9.77
C LYS A 236 23.03 4.05 8.36
N ASP A 237 23.90 3.19 7.85
CA ASP A 237 23.79 2.66 6.48
C ASP A 237 22.56 1.76 6.25
N PHE A 238 22.01 1.18 7.31
CA PHE A 238 20.77 0.40 7.27
C PHE A 238 19.51 1.28 7.19
N LEU A 239 19.62 2.55 7.62
CA LEU A 239 18.52 3.51 7.68
C LEU A 239 18.25 4.18 6.32
N ARG A 240 18.10 3.40 5.25
CA ARG A 240 18.02 3.87 3.85
C ARG A 240 17.01 5.02 3.68
N PRO A 241 17.31 6.11 2.96
CA PRO A 241 16.34 7.20 2.78
C PRO A 241 15.28 6.89 1.72
N ASN A 242 14.09 7.47 1.86
CA ASN A 242 13.11 7.54 0.76
C ASN A 242 13.50 8.71 -0.16
N LEU A 243 13.29 8.61 -1.48
CA LEU A 243 13.80 9.63 -2.43
C LEU A 243 13.12 10.99 -2.23
N VAL A 244 11.77 11.04 -2.24
CA VAL A 244 10.99 12.26 -2.05
C VAL A 244 10.01 12.08 -0.90
N VAL A 245 10.04 12.97 0.09
CA VAL A 245 9.08 12.98 1.21
C VAL A 245 8.44 14.34 1.35
N PHE A 246 7.11 14.39 1.22
CA PHE A 246 6.31 15.55 1.63
C PHE A 246 5.47 15.18 2.83
N ASN A 247 5.71 15.82 3.96
CA ASN A 247 5.03 15.53 5.21
C ASN A 247 4.15 16.71 5.65
N ASN A 248 2.86 16.46 5.79
CA ASN A 248 1.88 17.44 6.25
C ASN A 248 1.86 18.71 5.37
N CYS A 249 1.86 18.51 4.05
CA CYS A 249 1.86 19.60 3.06
C CYS A 249 0.48 19.80 2.43
N LYS A 250 0.27 20.95 1.79
CA LYS A 250 -0.98 21.30 1.09
C LYS A 250 -0.69 21.81 -0.33
N LYS A 251 -1.50 21.38 -1.31
CA LYS A 251 -1.35 21.74 -2.75
C LYS A 251 0.04 21.37 -3.25
N VAL A 252 0.26 20.08 -3.47
CA VAL A 252 1.53 19.52 -3.94
C VAL A 252 1.37 19.05 -5.38
N LEU A 253 2.30 19.44 -6.27
CA LEU A 253 2.33 19.01 -7.68
C LEU A 253 3.66 18.34 -8.04
N LEU A 254 3.62 17.09 -8.49
CA LEU A 254 4.74 16.42 -9.15
C LEU A 254 4.36 16.20 -10.61
N GLU A 255 5.09 16.81 -11.55
CA GLU A 255 4.67 16.81 -12.96
C GLU A 255 5.82 16.59 -13.95
N GLY A 256 5.69 15.57 -14.81
CA GLY A 256 6.56 15.33 -15.97
C GLY A 256 7.96 14.75 -15.69
N VAL A 257 8.45 14.89 -14.46
CA VAL A 257 9.80 14.48 -14.03
C VAL A 257 9.94 12.96 -13.99
N THR A 258 11.15 12.47 -14.27
CA THR A 258 11.53 11.08 -13.99
C THR A 258 12.18 10.99 -12.61
N PHE A 259 11.66 10.13 -11.74
CA PHE A 259 12.29 9.78 -10.46
C PHE A 259 12.81 8.35 -10.55
N GLN A 260 14.08 8.13 -10.21
CA GLN A 260 14.67 6.81 -10.34
C GLN A 260 15.69 6.46 -9.28
N ASN A 261 15.97 5.16 -9.19
CA ASN A 261 17.05 4.59 -8.38
C ASN A 261 16.96 5.03 -6.92
N SER A 262 15.79 4.93 -6.29
CA SER A 262 15.60 5.28 -4.88
C SER A 262 16.22 4.23 -3.94
N ALA A 263 16.78 4.67 -2.82
CA ALA A 263 17.40 3.78 -1.83
C ALA A 263 16.37 2.89 -1.10
N ALA A 264 15.15 3.42 -0.90
CA ALA A 264 13.96 2.72 -0.42
C ALA A 264 12.75 3.24 -1.24
N TRP A 265 11.62 3.58 -0.61
CA TRP A 265 10.44 4.11 -1.29
C TRP A 265 10.77 5.35 -2.11
N CYS A 266 10.20 5.46 -3.31
CA CYS A 266 10.52 6.55 -4.22
C CYS A 266 9.75 7.83 -3.85
N LEU A 267 8.43 7.84 -4.03
CA LEU A 267 7.60 9.01 -3.71
C LEU A 267 6.74 8.72 -2.48
N HIS A 268 6.97 9.44 -1.38
CA HIS A 268 6.22 9.30 -0.13
C HIS A 268 5.54 10.61 0.29
N PRO A 269 4.41 10.98 -0.35
CA PRO A 269 3.46 11.94 0.20
C PRO A 269 2.81 11.37 1.47
N LEU A 270 3.05 12.03 2.59
CA LEU A 270 2.53 11.66 3.90
C LEU A 270 1.67 12.81 4.44
N MET A 271 0.40 12.54 4.72
CA MET A 271 -0.55 13.53 5.24
C MET A 271 -0.66 14.77 4.34
N VAL A 272 -0.59 14.56 3.02
CA VAL A 272 -0.74 15.65 2.05
C VAL A 272 -2.20 15.87 1.74
N GLN A 273 -2.62 17.14 1.75
CA GLN A 273 -3.92 17.57 1.25
C GLN A 273 -3.78 18.21 -0.13
N ASP A 274 -4.63 17.84 -1.08
CA ASP A 274 -4.60 18.34 -2.46
C ASP A 274 -3.27 17.98 -3.17
N LEU A 275 -3.11 16.69 -3.47
CA LEU A 275 -1.94 16.12 -4.14
C LEU A 275 -2.21 15.84 -5.62
N THR A 276 -1.33 16.26 -6.50
CA THR A 276 -1.35 15.87 -7.92
C THR A 276 0.00 15.30 -8.34
N ILE A 277 -0.03 14.09 -8.89
CA ILE A 277 1.11 13.46 -9.55
C ILE A 277 0.68 13.20 -10.99
N ARG A 278 1.31 13.89 -11.95
CA ARG A 278 0.89 13.86 -13.35
C ARG A 278 2.06 13.62 -14.30
N ASN A 279 1.90 12.69 -15.24
CA ASN A 279 2.89 12.43 -16.29
C ASN A 279 4.30 12.13 -15.76
N VAL A 280 4.38 11.62 -14.53
CA VAL A 280 5.65 11.29 -13.87
C VAL A 280 6.09 9.90 -14.30
N ARG A 281 7.40 9.70 -14.43
CA ARG A 281 7.99 8.37 -14.58
C ARG A 281 8.68 7.96 -13.28
N VAL A 282 8.42 6.74 -12.80
CA VAL A 282 9.14 6.18 -11.66
C VAL A 282 9.84 4.90 -12.10
N LYS A 283 11.16 4.84 -11.94
CA LYS A 283 11.98 3.70 -12.35
C LYS A 283 12.91 3.22 -11.24
N ASN A 284 12.67 2.03 -10.72
CA ASN A 284 13.54 1.38 -9.76
C ASN A 284 13.96 0.00 -10.27
N PRO A 285 15.20 -0.47 -10.01
CA PRO A 285 15.58 -1.83 -10.35
C PRO A 285 14.65 -2.86 -9.72
N GLU A 286 14.39 -3.97 -10.42
CA GLU A 286 13.57 -5.09 -9.91
C GLU A 286 14.04 -5.58 -8.53
N TYR A 287 15.35 -5.63 -8.32
CA TYR A 287 15.94 -6.09 -7.05
C TYR A 287 15.90 -5.05 -5.93
N ALA A 288 15.36 -3.84 -6.18
CA ALA A 288 15.31 -2.79 -5.18
C ALA A 288 14.33 -3.16 -4.06
N HIS A 289 14.86 -3.68 -2.96
CA HIS A 289 14.08 -3.97 -1.75
C HIS A 289 13.36 -2.71 -1.24
N ASN A 290 12.05 -2.78 -1.00
CA ASN A 290 11.22 -1.61 -0.69
C ASN A 290 11.37 -0.51 -1.76
N GLY A 291 11.51 -0.91 -3.02
CA GLY A 291 11.67 -0.02 -4.17
C GLY A 291 10.34 0.48 -4.71
N ASP A 292 9.35 0.67 -3.84
CA ASP A 292 7.98 1.11 -4.13
C ASP A 292 7.99 2.39 -4.98
N GLY A 293 6.98 2.53 -5.84
CA GLY A 293 6.84 3.68 -6.72
C GLY A 293 6.27 4.90 -6.02
N MET A 294 5.03 4.78 -5.54
CA MET A 294 4.26 5.87 -4.93
C MET A 294 3.53 5.36 -3.68
N ASP A 295 3.94 5.83 -2.51
CA ASP A 295 3.34 5.53 -1.22
C ASP A 295 2.49 6.72 -0.76
N ILE A 296 1.21 6.67 -1.10
CA ILE A 296 0.23 7.69 -0.72
C ILE A 296 -0.27 7.37 0.68
N GLU A 297 0.36 7.99 1.69
CA GLU A 297 0.08 7.71 3.09
C GLU A 297 -0.73 8.82 3.76
N SER A 298 -1.89 8.47 4.32
CA SER A 298 -2.81 9.39 5.00
C SER A 298 -3.15 10.67 4.22
N CYS A 299 -3.20 10.61 2.88
CA CYS A 299 -3.44 11.78 2.03
C CYS A 299 -4.93 12.00 1.76
N LYS A 300 -5.33 13.26 1.52
CA LYS A 300 -6.71 13.64 1.25
C LYS A 300 -6.81 14.46 -0.04
N ASN A 301 -7.76 14.11 -0.90
CA ASN A 301 -7.98 14.72 -2.21
C ASN A 301 -6.72 14.60 -3.08
N PHE A 302 -6.59 13.49 -3.80
CA PHE A 302 -5.40 13.24 -4.61
C PHE A 302 -5.72 12.76 -6.02
N LEU A 303 -4.84 13.11 -6.96
CA LEU A 303 -4.90 12.72 -8.36
C LEU A 303 -3.55 12.13 -8.80
N ILE A 304 -3.58 10.92 -9.35
CA ILE A 304 -2.43 10.28 -9.99
C ILE A 304 -2.82 9.95 -11.43
N GLU A 305 -2.24 10.64 -12.40
CA GLU A 305 -2.63 10.46 -13.80
C GLU A 305 -1.51 10.50 -14.82
N GLY A 306 -1.62 9.65 -15.85
CA GLY A 306 -0.67 9.62 -16.97
C GLY A 306 0.73 9.16 -16.59
N CYS A 307 0.91 8.54 -15.42
CA CYS A 307 2.20 8.12 -14.91
C CYS A 307 2.63 6.77 -15.50
N VAL A 308 3.95 6.57 -15.58
CA VAL A 308 4.56 5.29 -15.97
C VAL A 308 5.45 4.79 -14.83
N LEU A 309 5.22 3.57 -14.37
CA LEU A 309 5.95 2.99 -13.25
C LEU A 309 6.58 1.66 -13.65
N ASP A 310 7.83 1.45 -13.25
CA ASP A 310 8.59 0.22 -13.41
C ASP A 310 9.49 0.05 -12.18
N VAL A 311 9.09 -0.79 -11.23
CA VAL A 311 9.58 -0.74 -9.85
C VAL A 311 9.82 -2.12 -9.22
N GLY A 312 10.62 -2.15 -8.16
CA GLY A 312 11.01 -3.37 -7.45
C GLY A 312 10.04 -3.84 -6.35
N ASP A 313 8.99 -3.06 -6.04
CA ASP A 313 7.97 -3.42 -5.05
C ASP A 313 6.58 -2.91 -5.50
N ASP A 314 5.68 -2.51 -4.60
CA ASP A 314 4.36 -1.99 -4.96
C ASP A 314 4.46 -0.69 -5.82
N ALA A 315 3.68 -0.60 -6.91
CA ALA A 315 3.75 0.55 -7.81
C ALA A 315 2.99 1.77 -7.28
N ILE A 316 1.67 1.65 -7.12
CA ILE A 316 0.82 2.71 -6.54
C ILE A 316 0.19 2.15 -5.27
N CYS A 317 0.72 2.54 -4.11
CA CYS A 317 0.39 1.98 -2.81
C CYS A 317 -0.34 3.00 -1.92
N ILE A 318 -1.53 2.63 -1.46
CA ILE A 318 -2.34 3.39 -0.52
C ILE A 318 -2.06 2.90 0.89
N LYS A 319 -1.60 3.81 1.76
CA LYS A 319 -1.25 3.54 3.16
C LYS A 319 -1.91 4.57 4.08
N SER A 320 -1.93 4.32 5.38
CA SER A 320 -2.49 5.22 6.40
C SER A 320 -1.99 4.85 7.80
N GLY A 321 -0.68 4.63 7.95
CA GLY A 321 -0.08 4.20 9.22
C GLY A 321 -0.28 2.72 9.57
N LYS A 322 0.45 2.26 10.59
CA LYS A 322 0.55 0.83 10.96
C LYS A 322 0.21 0.58 12.43
N ASP A 323 -0.62 -0.43 12.66
CA ASP A 323 -1.06 -0.91 13.97
C ASP A 323 -1.65 0.19 14.86
N GLU A 324 -1.42 0.10 16.17
CA GLU A 324 -1.92 1.04 17.18
C GLU A 324 -1.53 2.49 16.88
N GLU A 325 -0.31 2.74 16.39
CA GLU A 325 0.14 4.09 16.04
C GLU A 325 -0.68 4.66 14.88
N GLY A 326 -0.91 3.86 13.83
CA GLY A 326 -1.77 4.27 12.72
C GLY A 326 -3.22 4.49 13.14
N ARG A 327 -3.76 3.64 14.03
CA ARG A 327 -5.12 3.82 14.59
C ARG A 327 -5.24 5.09 15.42
N LYS A 328 -4.26 5.37 16.29
CA LYS A 328 -4.20 6.60 17.10
C LYS A 328 -4.07 7.85 16.22
N ARG A 329 -3.33 7.76 15.12
CA ARG A 329 -3.26 8.85 14.13
C ARG A 329 -4.63 9.11 13.53
N GLY A 330 -5.36 8.04 13.15
CA GLY A 330 -6.76 8.13 12.74
C GLY A 330 -6.99 8.92 11.45
N ILE A 331 -5.96 9.09 10.61
CA ILE A 331 -6.05 9.82 9.33
C ILE A 331 -6.08 8.80 8.19
N PRO A 332 -7.23 8.59 7.52
CA PRO A 332 -7.31 7.71 6.37
C PRO A 332 -6.61 8.31 5.13
N THR A 333 -6.30 7.48 4.14
CA THR A 333 -6.10 7.97 2.77
C THR A 333 -7.43 8.00 2.04
N GLU A 334 -7.88 9.16 1.59
CA GLU A 334 -9.23 9.31 1.07
C GLU A 334 -9.38 10.30 -0.10
N ASN A 335 -10.46 10.09 -0.87
CA ASN A 335 -10.90 10.94 -1.97
C ASN A 335 -9.84 10.98 -3.10
N GLY A 336 -9.54 9.82 -3.66
CA GLY A 336 -8.49 9.62 -4.64
C GLY A 336 -9.01 9.35 -6.05
N ILE A 337 -8.31 9.90 -7.05
CA ILE A 337 -8.49 9.56 -8.47
C ILE A 337 -7.16 9.04 -9.01
N ILE A 338 -7.16 7.85 -9.59
CA ILE A 338 -5.99 7.19 -10.17
C ILE A 338 -6.37 6.75 -11.57
N ARG A 339 -5.81 7.38 -12.61
CA ARG A 339 -6.24 7.10 -13.98
C ARG A 339 -5.16 7.16 -15.04
N ASN A 340 -5.36 6.45 -16.14
CA ASN A 340 -4.48 6.54 -17.32
C ASN A 340 -3.01 6.20 -17.00
N ASN A 341 -2.78 5.34 -16.01
CA ASN A 341 -1.43 4.98 -15.59
C ASN A 341 -1.00 3.65 -16.22
N ILE A 342 0.28 3.54 -16.54
CA ILE A 342 0.91 2.31 -17.03
C ILE A 342 1.87 1.81 -15.96
N VAL A 343 1.69 0.57 -15.53
CA VAL A 343 2.61 -0.11 -14.62
C VAL A 343 3.22 -1.30 -15.35
N TYR A 344 4.55 -1.34 -15.40
CA TYR A 344 5.32 -2.49 -15.83
C TYR A 344 5.58 -3.39 -14.62
N GLN A 345 6.85 -3.62 -14.28
CA GLN A 345 7.18 -4.43 -13.12
C GLN A 345 6.76 -3.75 -11.81
N GLY A 346 6.31 -4.59 -10.87
CA GLY A 346 6.02 -4.23 -9.49
C GLY A 346 5.30 -5.37 -8.76
N HIS A 347 5.34 -5.42 -7.44
CA HIS A 347 4.62 -6.42 -6.65
C HIS A 347 3.09 -6.24 -6.72
N GLY A 348 2.62 -5.06 -7.12
CA GLY A 348 1.21 -4.76 -7.32
C GLY A 348 1.01 -3.52 -8.20
N GLY A 349 0.07 -3.58 -9.15
CA GLY A 349 -0.27 -2.43 -10.00
C GLY A 349 -0.96 -1.31 -9.22
N PHE A 350 -2.05 -1.64 -8.54
CA PHE A 350 -2.67 -0.79 -7.52
C PHE A 350 -2.83 -1.57 -6.22
N VAL A 351 -2.40 -0.96 -5.12
CA VAL A 351 -2.24 -1.63 -3.84
C VAL A 351 -2.89 -0.83 -2.71
N VAL A 352 -3.55 -1.52 -1.78
CA VAL A 352 -3.92 -0.96 -0.47
C VAL A 352 -3.28 -1.80 0.63
N GLY A 353 -2.52 -1.14 1.50
CA GLY A 353 -1.88 -1.75 2.67
C GLY A 353 -0.41 -2.15 2.50
N SER A 354 0.18 -2.93 3.42
CA SER A 354 -0.49 -3.50 4.60
C SER A 354 -0.73 -2.48 5.72
N GLU A 355 -0.08 -1.33 5.64
CA GLU A 355 -0.14 -0.23 6.60
C GLU A 355 -1.39 0.60 6.36
N MET A 356 -2.58 0.07 6.70
CA MET A 356 -3.89 0.69 6.43
C MET A 356 -4.67 1.05 7.71
N SER A 357 -3.99 1.22 8.85
CA SER A 357 -4.64 1.29 10.17
C SER A 357 -5.52 2.53 10.39
N GLY A 358 -5.20 3.65 9.75
CA GLY A 358 -6.08 4.84 9.68
C GLY A 358 -7.27 4.72 8.72
N GLY A 359 -7.28 3.70 7.85
CA GLY A 359 -8.30 3.43 6.85
C GLY A 359 -8.00 3.98 5.45
N ALA A 360 -8.77 3.52 4.46
CA ALA A 360 -8.73 4.05 3.09
C ALA A 360 -10.13 4.06 2.47
N ARG A 361 -10.54 5.18 1.85
CA ARG A 361 -11.90 5.27 1.29
C ARG A 361 -12.10 6.25 0.14
N ASN A 362 -13.14 6.03 -0.65
CA ASN A 362 -13.53 6.86 -1.79
C ASN A 362 -12.39 6.99 -2.82
N ILE A 363 -11.90 5.86 -3.32
CA ILE A 363 -10.77 5.81 -4.27
C ILE A 363 -11.26 5.25 -5.60
N PHE A 364 -11.01 5.98 -6.67
CA PHE A 364 -11.46 5.71 -8.03
C PHE A 364 -10.25 5.40 -8.91
N VAL A 365 -10.17 4.16 -9.39
CA VAL A 365 -9.09 3.66 -10.25
C VAL A 365 -9.67 3.36 -11.63
N GLU A 366 -9.22 4.04 -12.70
CA GLU A 366 -9.73 3.74 -14.03
C GLU A 366 -8.72 3.84 -15.16
N GLN A 367 -8.92 3.08 -16.24
CA GLN A 367 -8.13 3.20 -17.46
C GLN A 367 -6.63 2.97 -17.21
N CYS A 368 -6.31 2.03 -16.32
CA CYS A 368 -4.93 1.64 -16.02
C CYS A 368 -4.55 0.36 -16.76
N THR A 369 -3.26 0.25 -17.10
CA THR A 369 -2.68 -0.94 -17.73
C THR A 369 -1.57 -1.50 -16.86
N PHE A 370 -1.67 -2.77 -16.48
CA PHE A 370 -0.67 -3.46 -15.65
C PHE A 370 -0.03 -4.60 -16.43
N MET A 371 1.29 -4.60 -16.58
CA MET A 371 2.03 -5.55 -17.41
C MET A 371 3.23 -6.12 -16.66
N GLY A 372 3.20 -7.41 -16.35
CA GLY A 372 4.32 -8.06 -15.66
C GLY A 372 4.38 -7.83 -14.14
N THR A 373 3.37 -7.17 -13.56
CA THR A 373 3.26 -7.05 -12.09
C THR A 373 3.02 -8.42 -11.45
N ASP A 374 3.46 -8.62 -10.21
CA ASP A 374 3.16 -9.87 -9.50
C ASP A 374 1.65 -10.03 -9.25
N LYS A 375 0.98 -8.94 -8.88
CA LYS A 375 -0.48 -8.88 -8.71
C LYS A 375 -1.05 -7.67 -9.43
N GLY A 376 -2.26 -7.78 -9.96
CA GLY A 376 -2.96 -6.66 -10.57
C GLY A 376 -3.48 -5.67 -9.52
N LEU A 377 -4.62 -6.01 -8.91
CA LEU A 377 -5.23 -5.26 -7.81
C LEU A 377 -4.98 -6.00 -6.49
N ARG A 378 -4.30 -5.35 -5.54
CA ARG A 378 -3.77 -6.01 -4.34
C ARG A 378 -4.22 -5.33 -3.06
N PHE A 379 -4.90 -6.07 -2.19
CA PHE A 379 -5.41 -5.57 -0.90
C PHE A 379 -4.86 -6.45 0.22
N LYS A 380 -4.09 -5.86 1.13
CA LYS A 380 -3.35 -6.58 2.18
C LYS A 380 -3.68 -6.03 3.56
N SER A 381 -3.95 -6.92 4.51
CA SER A 381 -3.93 -6.57 5.93
C SER A 381 -3.64 -7.80 6.80
N VAL A 382 -3.60 -7.59 8.11
CA VAL A 382 -3.43 -8.65 9.12
C VAL A 382 -4.10 -8.24 10.43
N ARG A 383 -4.53 -9.22 11.23
CA ARG A 383 -4.99 -8.96 12.61
C ARG A 383 -3.96 -8.11 13.36
N GLY A 384 -4.45 -7.14 14.12
CA GLY A 384 -3.63 -6.14 14.80
C GLY A 384 -3.51 -4.83 14.03
N ARG A 385 -3.75 -4.80 12.70
CA ARG A 385 -3.79 -3.55 11.91
C ARG A 385 -5.00 -2.69 12.27
N GLY A 386 -6.18 -3.28 12.31
CA GLY A 386 -7.44 -2.54 12.43
C GLY A 386 -7.78 -1.78 11.15
N GLY A 387 -8.49 -0.66 11.29
CA GLY A 387 -8.86 0.22 10.18
C GLY A 387 -9.94 -0.37 9.25
N VAL A 388 -10.44 0.49 8.36
CA VAL A 388 -11.44 0.12 7.36
C VAL A 388 -10.97 0.53 5.98
N VAL A 389 -10.95 -0.40 5.03
CA VAL A 389 -10.84 -0.10 3.59
C VAL A 389 -12.22 -0.29 2.97
N GLU A 390 -12.77 0.79 2.43
CA GLU A 390 -14.11 0.78 1.85
C GLU A 390 -14.28 1.74 0.69
N LYS A 391 -15.31 1.55 -0.15
CA LYS A 391 -15.64 2.46 -1.26
C LYS A 391 -14.45 2.63 -2.21
N ILE A 392 -13.93 1.48 -2.66
CA ILE A 392 -12.91 1.40 -3.70
C ILE A 392 -13.60 1.00 -5.00
N TYR A 393 -13.41 1.81 -6.04
CA TYR A 393 -14.03 1.63 -7.35
C TYR A 393 -12.92 1.47 -8.37
N ALA A 394 -12.90 0.36 -9.11
CA ALA A 394 -11.92 0.08 -10.13
C ALA A 394 -12.60 -0.31 -11.43
N ARG A 395 -12.32 0.39 -12.54
CA ARG A 395 -12.93 0.05 -13.83
C ARG A 395 -12.03 0.22 -15.04
N ASN A 396 -12.31 -0.49 -16.13
CA ASN A 396 -11.59 -0.36 -17.40
C ASN A 396 -10.09 -0.60 -17.21
N ILE A 397 -9.73 -1.76 -16.63
CA ILE A 397 -8.34 -2.12 -16.33
C ILE A 397 -7.91 -3.26 -17.24
N ASN A 398 -6.75 -3.09 -17.88
CA ASN A 398 -6.14 -4.09 -18.74
C ASN A 398 -4.91 -4.68 -18.07
N MET A 399 -4.82 -6.00 -18.03
CA MET A 399 -3.72 -6.72 -17.39
C MET A 399 -3.11 -7.75 -18.34
N LYS A 400 -1.78 -7.84 -18.34
CA LYS A 400 -1.03 -8.81 -19.14
C LYS A 400 0.11 -9.39 -18.34
N ASP A 401 0.25 -10.72 -18.39
CA ASP A 401 1.37 -11.45 -17.78
C ASP A 401 1.52 -11.16 -16.28
N ILE A 402 0.41 -11.19 -15.54
CA ILE A 402 0.40 -11.06 -14.09
C ILE A 402 1.04 -12.32 -13.49
N LYS A 403 2.05 -12.18 -12.63
CA LYS A 403 2.82 -13.37 -12.18
C LYS A 403 2.08 -14.24 -11.18
N GLN A 404 1.11 -13.68 -10.44
CA GLN A 404 0.35 -14.37 -9.39
C GLN A 404 -1.16 -14.11 -9.59
N GLU A 405 -1.80 -13.23 -8.83
CA GLU A 405 -3.26 -13.04 -8.89
C GLU A 405 -3.67 -11.73 -9.57
N ALA A 406 -4.68 -11.78 -10.46
CA ALA A 406 -5.20 -10.58 -11.09
C ALA A 406 -5.91 -9.67 -10.07
N ILE A 407 -6.72 -10.25 -9.18
CA ILE A 407 -7.35 -9.55 -8.04
C ILE A 407 -7.08 -10.35 -6.77
N PHE A 408 -6.52 -9.69 -5.76
CA PHE A 408 -6.01 -10.31 -4.53
C PHE A 408 -6.47 -9.58 -3.28
N PHE A 409 -7.12 -10.30 -2.37
CA PHE A 409 -7.42 -9.87 -1.01
C PHE A 409 -6.87 -10.86 -0.01
N ASP A 410 -6.09 -10.39 0.96
CA ASP A 410 -5.56 -11.24 2.01
C ASP A 410 -5.44 -10.51 3.35
N LEU A 411 -6.20 -11.01 4.33
CA LEU A 411 -6.18 -10.55 5.73
C LEU A 411 -5.23 -11.38 6.62
N TYR A 412 -4.40 -12.25 6.03
CA TYR A 412 -3.33 -13.02 6.70
C TYR A 412 -1.92 -12.61 6.23
N TYR A 413 -1.73 -11.35 5.84
CA TYR A 413 -0.44 -10.87 5.34
C TYR A 413 0.71 -11.17 6.33
N PHE A 414 1.81 -11.74 5.83
CA PHE A 414 2.99 -12.22 6.59
C PHE A 414 2.76 -13.36 7.60
N VAL A 415 1.56 -13.94 7.68
CA VAL A 415 1.32 -15.10 8.55
C VAL A 415 1.79 -16.38 7.85
N LYS A 416 2.94 -16.94 8.27
CA LYS A 416 3.46 -18.23 7.76
C LYS A 416 2.51 -19.42 8.03
N PHE A 417 1.67 -19.34 9.06
CA PHE A 417 0.73 -20.40 9.46
C PHE A 417 -0.46 -20.59 8.52
N ALA A 418 -0.60 -19.76 7.47
CA ALA A 418 -1.79 -19.78 6.64
C ALA A 418 -1.91 -21.04 5.77
N THR A 419 -0.96 -21.97 5.75
CA THR A 419 -1.08 -23.23 5.00
C THR A 419 -1.45 -24.45 5.85
N ASP A 420 -1.08 -24.51 7.14
CA ASP A 420 -1.10 -25.77 7.90
C ASP A 420 -1.59 -25.69 9.37
N GLY A 421 -2.14 -24.56 9.84
CA GLY A 421 -2.71 -24.41 11.21
C GLY A 421 -4.22 -24.19 11.26
N GLU A 422 -4.84 -24.24 12.46
CA GLU A 422 -6.28 -24.00 12.68
C GLU A 422 -6.70 -22.57 12.23
N ARG A 423 -7.09 -22.44 10.96
CA ARG A 423 -7.58 -21.17 10.37
C ARG A 423 -8.86 -20.66 11.02
N ASP A 424 -9.60 -21.52 11.73
CA ASP A 424 -10.92 -21.21 12.28
C ASP A 424 -10.90 -20.56 13.69
N MET A 425 -9.74 -20.07 14.15
CA MET A 425 -9.73 -19.23 15.34
C MET A 425 -10.53 -17.94 15.08
N ARG A 426 -11.53 -17.69 15.94
CA ARG A 426 -12.41 -16.52 15.88
C ARG A 426 -12.22 -15.66 17.13
N PRO A 427 -11.14 -14.87 17.21
CA PRO A 427 -10.97 -13.95 18.31
C PRO A 427 -12.12 -12.92 18.35
N VAL A 428 -12.34 -12.32 19.52
CA VAL A 428 -13.31 -11.23 19.66
C VAL A 428 -12.88 -10.07 18.77
N VAL A 429 -13.79 -9.64 17.89
CA VAL A 429 -13.61 -8.47 17.03
C VAL A 429 -13.30 -7.25 17.91
N ASN A 430 -12.22 -6.54 17.59
CA ASN A 430 -11.78 -5.35 18.30
C ASN A 430 -11.21 -4.32 17.32
N GLU A 431 -10.71 -3.20 17.84
CA GLU A 431 -10.15 -2.12 17.02
C GLU A 431 -8.97 -2.55 16.11
N GLY A 432 -8.29 -3.66 16.45
CA GLY A 432 -7.21 -4.25 15.66
C GLY A 432 -7.69 -5.25 14.59
N THR A 433 -8.98 -5.54 14.50
CA THR A 433 -9.55 -6.39 13.45
C THR A 433 -9.73 -5.57 12.16
N PRO A 434 -9.00 -5.88 11.07
CA PRO A 434 -9.13 -5.12 9.82
C PRO A 434 -10.45 -5.43 9.11
N VAL A 435 -11.01 -4.43 8.43
CA VAL A 435 -12.26 -4.56 7.68
C VAL A 435 -12.07 -4.14 6.23
N PHE A 436 -12.32 -5.05 5.29
CA PHE A 436 -12.41 -4.75 3.85
C PHE A 436 -13.86 -4.92 3.39
N LYS A 437 -14.47 -3.84 2.90
CA LYS A 437 -15.86 -3.89 2.43
C LYS A 437 -16.18 -2.91 1.30
N ASP A 438 -17.35 -3.05 0.69
CA ASP A 438 -17.96 -2.05 -0.19
C ASP A 438 -17.06 -1.66 -1.38
N MET A 439 -16.71 -2.63 -2.23
CA MET A 439 -15.82 -2.39 -3.39
C MET A 439 -16.43 -2.89 -4.70
N ILE A 440 -16.12 -2.19 -5.79
CA ILE A 440 -16.71 -2.42 -7.11
C ILE A 440 -15.60 -2.51 -8.15
N PHE A 441 -15.61 -3.60 -8.91
CA PHE A 441 -14.65 -3.90 -9.98
C PHE A 441 -15.42 -4.16 -11.27
N GLU A 442 -15.22 -3.34 -12.30
CA GLU A 442 -16.03 -3.36 -13.52
C GLU A 442 -15.15 -3.32 -14.78
N ASN A 443 -15.46 -4.08 -15.82
CA ASN A 443 -14.75 -4.01 -17.11
C ASN A 443 -13.23 -4.26 -16.96
N ILE A 444 -12.86 -5.44 -16.42
CA ILE A 444 -11.46 -5.83 -16.22
C ILE A 444 -11.11 -6.99 -17.15
N VAL A 445 -10.03 -6.82 -17.91
CA VAL A 445 -9.50 -7.87 -18.79
C VAL A 445 -8.10 -8.25 -18.33
N CYS A 446 -7.89 -9.53 -18.05
CA CYS A 446 -6.60 -10.08 -17.70
C CYS A 446 -6.22 -11.22 -18.64
N ASN A 447 -5.10 -11.07 -19.34
CA ASN A 447 -4.50 -12.11 -20.17
C ASN A 447 -3.25 -12.68 -19.47
N GLY A 448 -3.42 -13.74 -18.69
CA GLY A 448 -2.34 -14.41 -17.98
C GLY A 448 -2.23 -13.98 -16.52
N ALA A 449 -2.53 -14.92 -15.63
CA ALA A 449 -2.33 -14.89 -14.19
C ALA A 449 -2.23 -16.34 -13.68
N THR A 450 -1.64 -16.58 -12.51
CA THR A 450 -1.79 -17.87 -11.81
C THR A 450 -3.23 -18.07 -11.32
N LYS A 451 -3.87 -17.01 -10.82
CA LYS A 451 -5.27 -17.05 -10.37
C LYS A 451 -6.05 -15.82 -10.81
N GLY A 452 -7.30 -16.01 -11.22
CA GLY A 452 -8.19 -14.92 -11.57
C GLY A 452 -8.50 -14.06 -10.35
N VAL A 453 -9.13 -14.64 -9.33
CA VAL A 453 -9.51 -13.93 -8.10
C VAL A 453 -9.15 -14.76 -6.88
N PHE A 454 -8.49 -14.11 -5.91
CA PHE A 454 -8.21 -14.67 -4.59
C PHE A 454 -8.78 -13.77 -3.51
N VAL A 455 -9.64 -14.31 -2.67
CA VAL A 455 -10.15 -13.62 -1.48
C VAL A 455 -9.92 -14.50 -0.26
N ARG A 456 -9.19 -13.96 0.71
CA ARG A 456 -9.04 -14.57 2.03
C ARG A 456 -9.34 -13.56 3.13
N GLY A 457 -10.57 -13.62 3.66
CA GLY A 457 -11.01 -12.85 4.81
C GLY A 457 -10.70 -13.52 6.14
N LEU A 458 -11.27 -13.00 7.23
CA LEU A 458 -11.17 -13.60 8.56
C LEU A 458 -12.50 -14.25 8.94
N PRO A 459 -12.52 -15.40 9.64
CA PRO A 459 -13.77 -16.03 10.12
C PRO A 459 -14.68 -15.10 10.94
N GLU A 460 -14.11 -14.21 11.75
CA GLU A 460 -14.82 -13.21 12.55
C GLU A 460 -15.11 -11.90 11.80
N MET A 461 -14.45 -11.68 10.65
CA MET A 461 -14.60 -10.49 9.82
C MET A 461 -14.33 -10.82 8.34
N PRO A 462 -15.31 -11.43 7.65
CA PRO A 462 -15.18 -11.75 6.23
C PRO A 462 -14.88 -10.52 5.37
N VAL A 463 -14.14 -10.72 4.28
CA VAL A 463 -14.11 -9.72 3.19
C VAL A 463 -15.50 -9.68 2.58
N ARG A 464 -16.10 -8.48 2.49
CA ARG A 464 -17.54 -8.41 2.21
C ARG A 464 -18.04 -7.31 1.31
N ASN A 465 -19.21 -7.51 0.72
CA ASN A 465 -19.87 -6.55 -0.16
C ASN A 465 -18.95 -6.12 -1.32
N ILE A 466 -18.55 -7.10 -2.13
CA ILE A 466 -17.69 -6.91 -3.29
C ILE A 466 -18.48 -7.24 -4.56
N ARG A 467 -18.47 -6.34 -5.54
CA ARG A 467 -19.15 -6.50 -6.83
C ARG A 467 -18.12 -6.58 -7.95
N MET A 468 -18.15 -7.66 -8.73
CA MET A 468 -17.24 -7.90 -9.85
C MET A 468 -18.04 -8.13 -11.12
N GLU A 469 -17.97 -7.21 -12.08
CA GLU A 469 -18.81 -7.25 -13.27
C GLU A 469 -18.05 -7.08 -14.59
N ASN A 470 -18.54 -7.75 -15.62
CA ASN A 470 -18.07 -7.63 -17.00
C ASN A 470 -16.55 -7.85 -17.09
N MET A 471 -16.10 -9.05 -16.74
CA MET A 471 -14.66 -9.37 -16.70
C MET A 471 -14.30 -10.51 -17.64
N VAL A 472 -13.08 -10.49 -18.16
CA VAL A 472 -12.49 -11.62 -18.87
C VAL A 472 -11.13 -11.92 -18.24
N LEU A 473 -11.05 -13.04 -17.51
CA LEU A 473 -9.86 -13.42 -16.76
C LEU A 473 -9.29 -14.73 -17.31
N SER A 474 -8.17 -14.65 -18.01
CA SER A 474 -7.38 -15.81 -18.40
C SER A 474 -6.32 -16.08 -17.34
N ALA A 475 -6.37 -17.27 -16.72
CA ALA A 475 -5.49 -17.63 -15.61
C ALA A 475 -5.21 -19.15 -15.55
N GLU A 476 -4.30 -19.60 -14.69
CA GLU A 476 -4.12 -21.03 -14.45
C GLU A 476 -5.29 -21.61 -13.66
N THR A 477 -5.71 -20.93 -12.59
CA THR A 477 -6.87 -21.26 -11.75
C THR A 477 -7.88 -20.11 -11.73
N GLY A 478 -9.15 -20.43 -11.46
CA GLY A 478 -10.26 -19.47 -11.51
C GLY A 478 -10.36 -18.59 -10.26
N VAL A 479 -11.40 -18.85 -9.46
CA VAL A 479 -11.77 -18.03 -8.29
C VAL A 479 -11.63 -18.85 -7.01
N GLU A 480 -11.04 -18.25 -5.99
CA GLU A 480 -11.01 -18.79 -4.62
C GLU A 480 -11.51 -17.75 -3.62
N LEU A 481 -12.53 -18.13 -2.86
CA LEU A 481 -13.14 -17.33 -1.80
C LEU A 481 -13.04 -18.09 -0.48
N THR A 482 -12.37 -17.49 0.50
CA THR A 482 -12.27 -18.01 1.87
C THR A 482 -12.70 -16.94 2.85
N ASP A 483 -13.65 -17.28 3.74
CA ASP A 483 -14.24 -16.33 4.71
C ASP A 483 -14.67 -15.03 4.00
N ALA A 484 -15.61 -15.20 3.07
CA ALA A 484 -16.16 -14.15 2.23
C ALA A 484 -17.67 -14.01 2.44
N ASP A 485 -18.20 -12.78 2.38
CA ASP A 485 -19.63 -12.50 2.53
C ASP A 485 -20.13 -11.51 1.48
N LYS A 486 -21.29 -11.74 0.86
CA LYS A 486 -21.90 -10.79 -0.10
C LYS A 486 -20.95 -10.43 -1.25
N ILE A 487 -20.37 -11.42 -1.90
CA ILE A 487 -19.57 -11.22 -3.12
C ILE A 487 -20.39 -11.63 -4.33
N SER A 488 -20.44 -10.75 -5.33
CA SER A 488 -21.18 -10.98 -6.56
C SER A 488 -20.28 -10.95 -7.80
N PHE A 489 -20.52 -11.89 -8.71
CA PHE A 489 -19.91 -11.98 -10.03
C PHE A 489 -21.01 -11.88 -11.07
N LYS A 490 -20.94 -10.90 -11.97
CA LYS A 490 -21.91 -10.72 -13.06
C LYS A 490 -21.21 -10.63 -14.40
N ASN A 491 -21.61 -11.45 -15.37
CA ASN A 491 -21.02 -11.47 -16.72
C ASN A 491 -19.49 -11.62 -16.69
N VAL A 492 -19.01 -12.64 -15.97
CA VAL A 492 -17.57 -12.93 -15.84
C VAL A 492 -17.22 -14.13 -16.71
N LYS A 493 -16.19 -13.99 -17.54
CA LYS A 493 -15.60 -15.08 -18.32
C LYS A 493 -14.27 -15.50 -17.72
N LEU A 494 -14.21 -16.74 -17.25
CA LEU A 494 -13.00 -17.38 -16.75
C LEU A 494 -12.43 -18.31 -17.82
N ILE A 495 -11.18 -18.07 -18.23
CA ILE A 495 -10.45 -18.94 -19.15
C ILE A 495 -9.32 -19.59 -18.36
N THR A 496 -9.55 -20.80 -17.84
CA THR A 496 -8.64 -21.47 -16.90
C THR A 496 -7.95 -22.70 -17.52
N LYS A 497 -6.70 -22.94 -17.10
CA LYS A 497 -5.96 -24.17 -17.45
C LYS A 497 -6.33 -25.33 -16.53
N HIS A 498 -6.56 -25.04 -15.26
CA HIS A 498 -6.98 -25.96 -14.22
C HIS A 498 -8.39 -25.60 -13.78
N SER A 499 -9.26 -26.60 -13.70
CA SER A 499 -10.70 -26.41 -13.50
C SER A 499 -11.26 -27.34 -12.42
N LYS A 500 -10.44 -27.71 -11.44
CA LYS A 500 -10.83 -28.52 -10.27
C LYS A 500 -10.56 -27.76 -8.97
N PRO A 501 -11.46 -26.84 -8.57
CA PRO A 501 -12.63 -26.33 -9.32
C PRO A 501 -12.33 -25.07 -10.14
N VAL A 502 -13.32 -24.63 -10.93
CA VAL A 502 -13.36 -23.27 -11.50
C VAL A 502 -13.60 -22.23 -10.40
N ILE A 503 -14.50 -22.53 -9.45
CA ILE A 503 -14.79 -21.69 -8.29
C ILE A 503 -14.67 -22.52 -7.01
N LEU A 504 -13.82 -22.07 -6.08
CA LEU A 504 -13.76 -22.58 -4.72
C LEU A 504 -14.41 -21.56 -3.76
N ALA A 505 -15.39 -22.02 -2.99
CA ALA A 505 -16.07 -21.26 -1.95
C ALA A 505 -15.94 -21.97 -0.60
N ASP A 506 -15.02 -21.49 0.26
CA ASP A 506 -14.71 -22.03 1.58
C ASP A 506 -15.20 -21.10 2.70
N ASN A 507 -16.12 -21.56 3.53
CA ASN A 507 -16.82 -20.73 4.52
C ASN A 507 -17.33 -19.39 3.93
N ALA A 508 -17.86 -19.45 2.71
CA ALA A 508 -18.34 -18.28 1.98
C ALA A 508 -19.86 -18.17 2.07
N THR A 509 -20.36 -16.95 2.27
CA THR A 509 -21.77 -16.69 2.52
C THR A 509 -22.34 -15.63 1.60
N ASN A 510 -23.61 -15.78 1.20
CA ASN A 510 -24.31 -14.81 0.35
C ASN A 510 -23.57 -14.51 -0.97
N ILE A 511 -23.12 -15.57 -1.65
CA ILE A 511 -22.37 -15.45 -2.91
C ILE A 511 -23.36 -15.53 -4.08
N SER A 512 -23.24 -14.60 -5.04
CA SER A 512 -24.08 -14.60 -6.23
C SER A 512 -23.23 -14.62 -7.49
N ILE A 513 -23.48 -15.59 -8.37
CA ILE A 513 -22.78 -15.76 -9.63
C ILE A 513 -23.84 -15.75 -10.73
N ASP A 514 -23.80 -14.75 -11.61
CA ASP A 514 -24.79 -14.53 -12.65
C ASP A 514 -24.12 -14.37 -14.01
N GLY A 515 -24.47 -15.23 -14.97
CA GLY A 515 -23.90 -15.15 -16.32
C GLY A 515 -22.41 -15.53 -16.40
N LEU A 516 -21.95 -16.49 -15.59
CA LEU A 516 -20.58 -16.98 -15.65
C LEU A 516 -20.34 -17.74 -16.97
N GLN A 517 -19.27 -17.40 -17.66
CA GLN A 517 -18.73 -18.18 -18.77
C GLN A 517 -17.42 -18.84 -18.34
N TYR A 518 -17.26 -20.12 -18.65
CA TYR A 518 -16.04 -20.87 -18.34
C TYR A 518 -15.74 -21.87 -19.46
N ASN A 519 -14.53 -22.46 -19.46
CA ASN A 519 -14.11 -23.43 -20.48
C ASN A 519 -15.03 -24.65 -20.54
N ASP A 520 -15.25 -25.16 -21.76
CA ASP A 520 -15.90 -26.46 -21.96
C ASP A 520 -15.07 -27.58 -21.32
N HIS A 521 -15.74 -28.65 -20.89
CA HIS A 521 -15.14 -29.82 -20.24
C HIS A 521 -14.38 -29.54 -18.93
N ALA A 522 -14.73 -28.47 -18.22
CA ALA A 522 -14.21 -28.20 -16.88
C ALA A 522 -14.40 -29.41 -15.95
N GLU A 523 -13.42 -29.70 -15.07
CA GLU A 523 -13.52 -30.87 -14.19
C GLU A 523 -14.61 -30.69 -13.13
N THR A 524 -14.58 -29.59 -12.40
CA THR A 524 -15.58 -29.21 -11.40
C THR A 524 -15.94 -27.73 -11.56
N LEU A 525 -17.22 -27.40 -11.76
CA LEU A 525 -17.64 -25.98 -11.82
C LEU A 525 -17.45 -25.30 -10.46
N ILE A 526 -18.07 -25.83 -9.40
CA ILE A 526 -17.95 -25.23 -8.07
C ILE A 526 -17.68 -26.27 -6.97
N SER A 527 -16.72 -25.98 -6.10
CA SER A 527 -16.53 -26.69 -4.84
C SER A 527 -16.92 -25.79 -3.68
N VAL A 528 -17.88 -26.25 -2.87
CA VAL A 528 -18.30 -25.56 -1.65
C VAL A 528 -17.77 -26.32 -0.44
N THR A 529 -17.01 -25.63 0.42
CA THR A 529 -16.38 -26.24 1.59
C THR A 529 -16.66 -25.44 2.85
N GLY A 530 -16.51 -26.09 4.01
CA GLY A 530 -16.69 -25.45 5.30
C GLY A 530 -18.15 -25.40 5.76
N GLU A 531 -18.37 -25.67 7.05
CA GLU A 531 -19.71 -25.73 7.67
C GLU A 531 -20.49 -24.41 7.63
N ARG A 532 -19.79 -23.27 7.45
CA ARG A 532 -20.41 -21.94 7.42
C ARG A 532 -20.90 -21.53 6.04
N SER A 533 -20.58 -22.28 4.99
CA SER A 533 -20.99 -21.94 3.64
C SER A 533 -22.50 -22.01 3.49
N GLN A 534 -23.11 -20.91 3.02
CA GLN A 534 -24.57 -20.80 2.84
C GLN A 534 -24.95 -19.67 1.87
N ASN A 535 -26.16 -19.76 1.31
CA ASN A 535 -26.72 -18.75 0.39
C ASN A 535 -25.81 -18.47 -0.81
N ILE A 536 -25.24 -19.51 -1.41
CA ILE A 536 -24.49 -19.44 -2.65
C ILE A 536 -25.46 -19.69 -3.80
N SER A 537 -25.43 -18.86 -4.83
CA SER A 537 -26.31 -18.99 -5.99
C SER A 537 -25.53 -18.88 -7.30
N ILE A 538 -25.89 -19.70 -8.27
CA ILE A 538 -25.44 -19.62 -9.66
C ILE A 538 -26.68 -19.48 -10.56
N ALA A 539 -26.71 -18.47 -11.43
CA ALA A 539 -27.77 -18.22 -12.39
C ALA A 539 -27.21 -17.92 -13.79
N HIS A 540 -28.02 -18.13 -14.82
CA HIS A 540 -27.71 -17.87 -16.24
C HIS A 540 -26.34 -18.39 -16.70
N THR A 541 -25.92 -19.52 -16.13
CA THR A 541 -24.62 -20.16 -16.38
C THR A 541 -24.89 -21.55 -16.92
N ASP A 542 -24.33 -21.88 -18.08
CA ASP A 542 -24.43 -23.23 -18.64
C ASP A 542 -23.56 -24.21 -17.83
N ALA A 543 -24.15 -24.77 -16.77
CA ALA A 543 -23.49 -25.71 -15.87
C ALA A 543 -23.12 -27.04 -16.56
N SER A 544 -23.73 -27.36 -17.71
CA SER A 544 -23.51 -28.63 -18.43
C SER A 544 -22.10 -28.75 -19.01
N LYS A 545 -21.38 -27.64 -19.14
CA LYS A 545 -19.99 -27.59 -19.58
C LYS A 545 -19.00 -28.22 -18.58
N ALA A 546 -19.41 -28.48 -17.35
CA ALA A 546 -18.58 -29.14 -16.34
C ALA A 546 -18.89 -30.64 -16.22
N LYS A 547 -17.86 -31.47 -16.08
CA LYS A 547 -17.99 -32.91 -15.81
C LYS A 547 -18.68 -33.16 -14.46
N LYS A 548 -18.32 -32.34 -13.46
CA LYS A 548 -18.97 -32.30 -12.15
C LYS A 548 -19.46 -30.87 -11.89
N ILE A 549 -20.78 -30.71 -11.76
CA ILE A 549 -21.36 -29.38 -11.55
C ILE A 549 -20.99 -28.83 -10.16
N LYS A 550 -21.16 -29.64 -9.11
CA LYS A 550 -20.95 -29.21 -7.74
C LYS A 550 -20.31 -30.29 -6.88
N GLU A 551 -19.54 -29.88 -5.88
CA GLU A 551 -19.06 -30.76 -4.82
C GLU A 551 -19.05 -30.08 -3.45
N PHE A 552 -19.23 -30.87 -2.41
CA PHE A 552 -19.28 -30.41 -1.03
C PHE A 552 -18.25 -31.16 -0.19
N SER A 553 -17.57 -30.45 0.71
CA SER A 553 -16.67 -31.08 1.69
C SER A 553 -16.55 -30.26 2.97
N LYS A 554 -15.84 -30.78 3.98
CA LYS A 554 -15.56 -30.10 5.26
C LYS A 554 -16.82 -29.53 5.94
N GLY A 555 -17.91 -30.28 5.94
CA GLY A 555 -19.17 -29.92 6.61
C GLY A 555 -20.14 -29.06 5.80
N ALA A 556 -19.77 -28.61 4.59
CA ALA A 556 -20.68 -27.89 3.71
C ALA A 556 -21.89 -28.75 3.33
N GLN A 557 -23.08 -28.15 3.33
CA GLN A 557 -24.35 -28.84 3.08
C GLN A 557 -24.83 -28.58 1.66
N ASP A 558 -25.54 -29.52 1.01
CA ASP A 558 -26.05 -29.32 -0.37
C ASP A 558 -26.95 -28.07 -0.49
N LYS A 559 -27.78 -27.82 0.53
CA LYS A 559 -28.65 -26.62 0.63
C LYS A 559 -27.90 -25.28 0.64
N SER A 560 -26.57 -25.28 0.80
CA SER A 560 -25.77 -24.06 0.78
C SER A 560 -25.66 -23.45 -0.62
N LEU A 561 -25.91 -24.24 -1.67
CA LEU A 561 -25.79 -23.84 -3.07
C LEU A 561 -27.10 -24.09 -3.83
N VAL A 562 -27.60 -23.05 -4.49
CA VAL A 562 -28.71 -23.14 -5.45
C VAL A 562 -28.19 -22.82 -6.84
N ILE A 563 -28.47 -23.69 -7.81
CA ILE A 563 -28.16 -23.44 -9.22
C ILE A 563 -29.50 -23.29 -9.95
N HIS A 564 -29.73 -22.11 -10.50
CA HIS A 564 -30.88 -21.82 -11.35
C HIS A 564 -30.50 -22.21 -12.78
N GLU A 565 -31.11 -23.28 -13.29
CA GLU A 565 -30.94 -23.68 -14.68
C GLU A 565 -31.45 -22.56 -15.60
N GLY A 566 -30.56 -22.00 -16.42
CA GLY A 566 -30.95 -21.01 -17.42
C GLY A 566 -31.74 -21.70 -18.54
N LYS A 567 -32.96 -21.23 -18.78
CA LYS A 567 -33.61 -21.41 -20.08
C LYS A 567 -33.10 -20.37 -21.05
#